data_AF-A0A7T7S2D2-F1
#
_entry.id   AF-A0A7T7S2D2-F1
#
_cell.length_a   1.000
_cell.length_b   1.000
_cell.length_c   1.000
_cell.angle_alpha   90.00
_cell.angle_beta   90.00
_cell.angle_gamma   90.00
#
_symmetry.space_group_name_H-M   'P 1'
#
loop_
_entity.id
_entity.type
_entity.pdbx_description
1 polymer ?
#
loop_
_entity_poly.entity_id
_entity_poly.type
_entity_poly.pdbx_seq_one_letter_code
_entity_poly.pdbx_strand_id
1 'polypeptide(L)'
;MSFYPMIPYWALVLTALLLGGLLWWSSRWLLRPGSDRGTRLTLLRRACLALVLLLTLAGPTASVSQADTVSNVEVYLLVDRTGSMAAEDWNGSEPRLNGVRQDLTAIREAFPQARFSVLALDSAAARELPLTSDLDAVAAWIGSLRQELTSKSTGSSLERALPLLSRTLVKAAEKQPGDVRVVYLLSDGEPTDDGAAAQEAASAGLSWQLLEPLVDGGAVLGYGTSQGGKMREFDGTDSSGAGSQAPYIKDGVTGEDGVSKIDESALQAAADGLGLRYVHRSAPGGTEAFTQVDVQAALGDGRRDSRHQRYVVWPLGLLACGLLTWEVAALARAEGRLSRLAPSTRSPQS
;
A
#
# COMPACT_ATOMS: atom_id res chain seq x y z
N MET A 1 26.44 -6.03 2.18
CA MET A 1 25.99 -6.72 3.41
C MET A 1 26.18 -5.75 4.54
N SER A 2 25.11 -5.37 5.23
CA SER A 2 25.18 -4.49 6.39
C SER A 2 24.88 -5.30 7.65
N PHE A 3 25.37 -4.86 8.80
CA PHE A 3 25.13 -5.52 10.09
C PHE A 3 24.20 -4.63 10.90
N TYR A 4 22.99 -5.12 11.14
CA TYR A 4 22.04 -4.49 12.05
C TYR A 4 21.86 -5.47 13.20
N PRO A 5 22.47 -5.22 14.36
CA PRO A 5 22.40 -6.18 15.44
C PRO A 5 20.95 -6.27 15.94
N MET A 6 20.48 -7.51 16.20
CA MET A 6 19.13 -7.76 16.71
C MET A 6 18.94 -7.24 18.15
N ILE A 7 20.05 -6.83 18.77
CA ILE A 7 20.15 -6.26 20.11
C ILE A 7 20.92 -4.94 20.03
N PRO A 8 20.76 -4.02 21.00
CA PRO A 8 21.55 -2.80 21.04
C PRO A 8 23.07 -3.09 20.97
N TYR A 9 23.84 -2.23 20.30
CA TYR A 9 25.29 -2.41 20.13
C TYR A 9 26.04 -2.67 21.44
N TRP A 10 25.64 -2.01 22.54
CA TRP A 10 26.23 -2.23 23.86
C TRP A 10 26.02 -3.65 24.38
N ALA A 11 24.84 -4.24 24.12
CA ALA A 11 24.52 -5.60 24.55
C ALA A 11 25.34 -6.63 23.77
N LEU A 12 25.56 -6.39 22.46
CA LEU A 12 26.41 -7.24 21.62
C LEU A 12 27.86 -7.26 22.10
N VAL A 13 28.41 -6.08 22.46
CA VAL A 13 29.77 -5.97 23.00
C VAL A 13 29.89 -6.72 24.33
N LEU A 14 28.89 -6.61 25.23
CA LEU A 14 28.88 -7.35 26.49
C LEU A 14 28.83 -8.87 26.27
N THR A 15 28.02 -9.35 25.32
CA THR A 15 27.97 -10.79 24.98
C THR A 15 29.31 -11.27 24.43
N ALA A 16 29.97 -10.50 23.58
CA ALA A 16 31.30 -10.84 23.05
C ALA A 16 32.35 -10.93 24.16
N LEU A 17 32.36 -9.97 25.09
CA LEU A 17 33.26 -9.97 26.25
C LEU A 17 33.01 -11.17 27.17
N LEU A 18 31.75 -11.51 27.43
CA LEU A 18 31.38 -12.68 28.24
C LEU A 18 31.88 -13.98 27.61
N LEU A 19 31.62 -14.19 26.32
CA LEU A 19 32.05 -15.38 25.59
C LEU A 19 33.58 -15.49 25.52
N GLY A 20 34.27 -14.37 25.26
CA GLY A 20 35.73 -14.29 25.29
C GLY A 20 36.31 -14.65 26.66
N GLY A 21 35.70 -14.13 27.73
CA GLY A 21 36.07 -14.44 29.11
C GLY A 21 35.87 -15.92 29.45
N LEU A 22 34.76 -16.53 29.04
CA LEU A 22 34.48 -17.96 29.23
C LEU A 22 35.45 -18.84 28.45
N LEU A 23 35.78 -18.47 27.20
CA LEU A 23 36.77 -19.18 26.38
C LEU A 23 38.16 -19.12 27.01
N TRP A 24 38.59 -17.94 27.45
CA TRP A 24 39.87 -17.74 28.12
C TRP A 24 39.95 -18.46 29.48
N TRP A 25 38.86 -18.44 30.25
CA TRP A 25 38.78 -19.22 31.48
C TRP A 25 38.90 -20.71 31.16
N SER A 26 38.13 -21.21 30.19
CA SER A 26 38.18 -22.62 29.80
C SER A 26 39.56 -23.04 29.28
N SER A 27 40.24 -22.18 28.51
CA SER A 27 41.56 -22.47 27.97
C SER A 27 42.62 -22.59 29.07
N ARG A 28 42.50 -21.85 30.18
CA ARG A 28 43.39 -21.99 31.34
C ARG A 28 43.28 -23.33 32.07
N TRP A 29 42.11 -23.95 32.04
CA TRP A 29 41.89 -25.28 32.63
C TRP A 29 42.25 -26.40 31.66
N LEU A 30 41.95 -26.22 30.37
CA LEU A 30 42.09 -27.23 29.33
C LEU A 30 43.52 -27.30 28.73
N LEU A 31 44.29 -26.20 28.69
CA LEU A 31 45.64 -26.15 28.10
C LEU A 31 46.79 -26.36 29.12
N ARG A 32 46.52 -26.99 30.27
CA ARG A 32 47.57 -27.34 31.24
C ARG A 32 48.60 -28.30 30.62
N PRO A 33 49.88 -28.29 31.05
CA PRO A 33 50.91 -29.15 30.48
C PRO A 33 50.50 -30.63 30.56
N GLY A 34 50.41 -31.31 29.41
CA GLY A 34 49.93 -32.70 29.30
C GLY A 34 48.58 -32.89 28.57
N SER A 35 48.07 -31.87 27.87
CA SER A 35 46.75 -31.90 27.24
C SER A 35 46.71 -32.65 25.89
N ASP A 36 45.80 -33.62 25.78
CA ASP A 36 45.55 -34.41 24.57
C ASP A 36 45.01 -33.59 23.38
N ARG A 37 45.17 -34.12 22.16
CA ARG A 37 44.61 -33.53 20.92
C ARG A 37 43.09 -33.29 21.01
N GLY A 38 42.36 -34.12 21.76
CA GLY A 38 40.91 -33.97 21.98
C GLY A 38 40.54 -32.68 22.73
N THR A 39 41.44 -32.18 23.58
CA THR A 39 41.23 -30.96 24.36
C THR A 39 41.30 -29.70 23.49
N ARG A 40 42.20 -29.69 22.51
CA ARG A 40 42.30 -28.60 21.52
C ARG A 40 41.09 -28.56 20.59
N LEU A 41 40.55 -29.73 20.23
CA LEU A 41 39.35 -29.84 19.40
C LEU A 41 38.09 -29.30 20.12
N THR A 42 37.99 -29.52 21.43
CA THR A 42 36.91 -28.96 22.27
C THR A 42 36.97 -27.43 22.34
N LEU A 43 38.16 -26.86 22.51
CA LEU A 43 38.33 -25.39 22.50
C LEU A 43 38.00 -24.79 21.15
N LEU A 44 38.45 -25.41 20.05
CA LEU A 44 38.11 -24.97 18.69
C LEU A 44 36.60 -24.98 18.45
N ARG A 45 35.91 -26.05 18.88
CA ARG A 45 34.45 -26.15 18.74
C ARG A 45 33.70 -25.09 19.54
N ARG A 46 34.11 -24.82 20.78
CA ARG A 46 33.52 -23.77 21.62
C ARG A 46 33.78 -22.37 21.04
N ALA A 47 34.96 -22.14 20.49
CA ALA A 47 35.29 -20.90 19.80
C ALA A 47 34.42 -20.72 18.54
N CYS A 48 34.22 -21.79 17.74
CA CYS A 48 33.32 -21.76 16.59
C CYS A 48 31.86 -21.48 17.00
N LEU A 49 31.36 -22.10 18.08
CA LEU A 49 30.02 -21.83 18.61
C LEU A 49 29.85 -20.36 19.05
N ALA A 50 30.82 -19.83 19.78
CA ALA A 50 30.81 -18.43 20.20
C ALA A 50 30.82 -17.48 19.00
N LEU A 51 31.63 -17.78 17.98
CA LEU A 51 31.69 -17.00 16.75
C LEU A 51 30.37 -17.05 15.98
N VAL A 52 29.76 -18.22 15.82
CA VAL A 52 28.46 -18.37 15.14
C VAL A 52 27.37 -17.61 15.89
N LEU A 53 27.37 -17.66 17.23
CA LEU A 53 26.42 -16.91 18.05
C LEU A 53 26.61 -15.39 17.93
N LEU A 54 27.85 -14.91 17.88
CA LEU A 54 28.11 -13.49 17.66
C LEU A 54 27.67 -13.04 16.26
N LEU A 55 27.87 -13.88 15.25
CA LEU A 55 27.43 -13.60 13.89
C LEU A 55 25.90 -13.61 13.76
N THR A 56 25.19 -14.49 14.48
CA THR A 56 23.71 -14.45 14.49
C THR A 56 23.19 -13.19 15.17
N LEU A 57 23.74 -12.81 16.33
CA LEU A 57 23.34 -11.61 17.07
C LEU A 57 23.70 -10.32 16.33
N ALA A 58 24.80 -10.32 15.57
CA ALA A 58 25.20 -9.21 14.70
C ALA A 58 24.23 -9.00 13.52
N GLY A 59 23.36 -9.97 13.23
CA GLY A 59 22.29 -9.85 12.25
C GLY A 59 22.80 -9.50 10.85
N PRO A 60 23.51 -10.41 10.15
CA PRO A 60 23.85 -10.21 8.75
C PRO A 60 22.56 -10.04 7.96
N THR A 61 22.36 -8.82 7.47
CA THR A 61 21.23 -8.49 6.61
C THR A 61 21.73 -8.52 5.18
N ALA A 62 21.07 -9.34 4.37
CA ALA A 62 21.19 -9.25 2.93
C ALA A 62 20.09 -8.29 2.46
N SER A 63 20.49 -7.30 1.65
CA SER A 63 19.54 -6.56 0.82
C SER A 63 19.03 -7.53 -0.23
N VAL A 64 17.94 -8.21 0.04
CA VAL A 64 17.24 -8.98 -0.97
C VAL A 64 16.34 -7.99 -1.68
N SER A 65 16.66 -7.65 -2.93
CA SER A 65 15.67 -7.08 -3.84
C SER A 65 14.67 -8.18 -4.15
N GLN A 66 13.71 -8.41 -3.25
CA GLN A 66 12.48 -9.05 -3.65
C GLN A 66 11.75 -8.00 -4.49
N ALA A 67 11.57 -8.29 -5.76
CA ALA A 67 10.40 -7.77 -6.45
C ALA A 67 9.22 -8.36 -5.67
N ASP A 68 8.68 -7.59 -4.73
CA ASP A 68 7.43 -7.97 -4.08
C ASP A 68 6.42 -8.26 -5.20
N THR A 69 5.79 -9.43 -5.14
CA THR A 69 4.75 -9.85 -6.10
C THR A 69 3.50 -8.94 -6.04
N VAL A 70 3.48 -7.99 -5.10
CA VAL A 70 2.48 -6.91 -5.00
C VAL A 70 3.08 -5.71 -5.71
N SER A 71 2.41 -5.15 -6.73
CA SER A 71 2.96 -3.93 -7.31
C SER A 71 3.02 -2.83 -6.26
N ASN A 72 4.11 -2.08 -6.34
CA ASN A 72 4.34 -0.82 -5.66
C ASN A 72 3.51 0.32 -6.27
N VAL A 73 2.39 0.01 -6.93
CA VAL A 73 1.49 0.98 -7.54
C VAL A 73 0.16 0.97 -6.78
N GLU A 74 -0.20 2.11 -6.24
CA GLU A 74 -1.47 2.39 -5.59
C GLU A 74 -2.27 3.33 -6.49
N VAL A 75 -3.43 2.89 -6.97
CA VAL A 75 -4.34 3.66 -7.81
C VAL A 75 -5.53 4.12 -6.98
N TYR A 76 -5.68 5.43 -6.82
CA TYR A 76 -6.81 6.06 -6.12
C TYR A 76 -7.80 6.60 -7.14
N LEU A 77 -9.01 6.05 -7.12
CA LEU A 77 -10.11 6.45 -7.98
C LEU A 77 -11.04 7.36 -7.19
N LEU A 78 -11.03 8.65 -7.47
CA LEU A 78 -11.97 9.62 -6.95
C LEU A 78 -13.10 9.81 -7.97
N VAL A 79 -14.27 9.24 -7.66
CA VAL A 79 -15.40 9.14 -8.60
C VAL A 79 -16.55 10.00 -8.11
N ASP A 80 -16.90 11.01 -8.88
CA ASP A 80 -18.13 11.75 -8.71
C ASP A 80 -19.33 10.89 -9.15
N ARG A 81 -20.30 10.78 -8.25
CA ARG A 81 -21.58 10.11 -8.48
C ARG A 81 -22.76 10.99 -8.12
N THR A 82 -22.57 12.30 -8.01
CA THR A 82 -23.65 13.27 -7.79
C THR A 82 -24.71 13.18 -8.89
N GLY A 83 -25.87 13.81 -8.67
CA GLY A 83 -26.98 13.75 -9.64
C GLY A 83 -26.60 14.27 -11.04
N SER A 84 -25.67 15.22 -11.13
CA SER A 84 -25.15 15.79 -12.38
C SER A 84 -24.42 14.78 -13.27
N MET A 85 -23.80 13.77 -12.68
CA MET A 85 -23.17 12.65 -13.40
C MET A 85 -24.19 11.74 -14.11
N ALA A 86 -25.48 11.88 -13.82
CA ALA A 86 -26.55 11.18 -14.55
C ALA A 86 -27.01 11.92 -15.81
N ALA A 87 -26.45 13.09 -16.11
CA ALA A 87 -26.83 13.89 -17.27
C ALA A 87 -26.63 13.11 -18.59
N GLU A 88 -27.64 13.18 -19.44
CA GLU A 88 -27.72 12.48 -20.74
C GLU A 88 -27.06 13.32 -21.86
N ASP A 89 -25.76 13.57 -21.75
CA ASP A 89 -24.97 14.34 -22.74
C ASP A 89 -23.59 13.72 -23.07
N TRP A 90 -23.35 12.47 -22.67
CA TRP A 90 -22.17 11.70 -23.07
C TRP A 90 -22.49 10.82 -24.27
N ASN A 91 -21.55 10.64 -25.21
CA ASN A 91 -21.77 9.87 -26.44
C ASN A 91 -23.07 10.26 -27.19
N GLY A 92 -23.33 11.56 -27.28
CA GLY A 92 -24.58 12.10 -27.81
C GLY A 92 -25.62 12.34 -26.72
N SER A 93 -26.33 11.30 -26.31
CA SER A 93 -27.45 11.40 -25.34
C SER A 93 -27.44 10.30 -24.29
N GLU A 94 -26.31 9.64 -24.09
CA GLU A 94 -26.15 8.65 -23.03
C GLU A 94 -25.73 9.32 -21.72
N PRO A 95 -25.98 8.68 -20.56
CA PRO A 95 -25.54 9.21 -19.27
C PRO A 95 -24.01 9.28 -19.14
N ARG A 96 -23.48 10.36 -18.53
CA ARG A 96 -22.03 10.50 -18.22
C ARG A 96 -21.48 9.29 -17.46
N LEU A 97 -22.25 8.72 -16.52
CA LEU A 97 -21.88 7.51 -15.77
C LEU A 97 -21.54 6.30 -16.65
N ASN A 98 -22.03 6.21 -17.89
CA ASN A 98 -21.60 5.14 -18.81
C ASN A 98 -20.13 5.32 -19.21
N GLY A 99 -19.74 6.55 -19.56
CA GLY A 99 -18.35 6.90 -19.83
C GLY A 99 -17.43 6.67 -18.64
N VAL A 100 -17.89 7.04 -17.44
CA VAL A 100 -17.15 6.79 -16.19
C VAL A 100 -16.87 5.30 -16.01
N ARG A 101 -17.88 4.42 -16.16
CA ARG A 101 -17.68 2.96 -16.03
C ARG A 101 -16.72 2.42 -17.08
N GLN A 102 -16.80 2.92 -18.32
CA GLN A 102 -15.90 2.53 -19.40
C GLN A 102 -14.45 2.92 -19.09
N ASP A 103 -14.22 4.17 -18.68
CA ASP A 103 -12.88 4.67 -18.38
C ASP A 103 -12.29 4.03 -17.13
N LEU A 104 -13.09 3.79 -16.08
CA LEU A 104 -12.66 3.01 -14.91
C LEU A 104 -12.24 1.59 -15.26
N THR A 105 -12.95 0.95 -16.18
CA THR A 105 -12.61 -0.39 -16.69
C THR A 105 -11.26 -0.36 -17.42
N ALA A 106 -11.05 0.65 -18.26
CA ALA A 106 -9.78 0.85 -18.96
C ALA A 106 -8.61 1.13 -18.00
N ILE A 107 -8.82 1.96 -16.96
CA ILE A 107 -7.82 2.21 -15.91
C ILE A 107 -7.45 0.91 -15.20
N ARG A 108 -8.45 0.13 -14.76
CA ARG A 108 -8.21 -1.17 -14.11
C ARG A 108 -7.36 -2.10 -14.98
N GLU A 109 -7.68 -2.20 -16.27
CA GLU A 109 -6.97 -3.05 -17.23
C GLU A 109 -5.54 -2.57 -17.51
N ALA A 110 -5.31 -1.26 -17.47
CA ALA A 110 -3.98 -0.68 -17.65
C ALA A 110 -3.02 -0.99 -16.48
N PHE A 111 -3.55 -1.22 -15.28
CA PHE A 111 -2.75 -1.52 -14.09
C PHE A 111 -3.09 -2.89 -13.47
N PRO A 112 -2.78 -4.01 -14.15
CA PRO A 112 -3.22 -5.36 -13.74
C PRO A 112 -2.55 -5.88 -12.46
N GLN A 113 -1.53 -5.20 -11.94
CA GLN A 113 -0.84 -5.56 -10.70
C GLN A 113 -1.01 -4.51 -9.60
N ALA A 114 -1.71 -3.39 -9.87
CA ALA A 114 -1.94 -2.31 -8.91
C ALA A 114 -2.90 -2.70 -7.79
N ARG A 115 -2.78 -1.98 -6.68
CA ARG A 115 -3.81 -1.95 -5.65
C ARG A 115 -4.70 -0.74 -5.89
N PHE A 116 -6.01 -0.93 -5.85
CA PHE A 116 -7.00 0.09 -6.10
C PHE A 116 -7.71 0.49 -4.81
N SER A 117 -7.98 1.78 -4.65
CA SER A 117 -8.92 2.29 -3.65
C SER A 117 -9.91 3.21 -4.34
N VAL A 118 -11.18 3.12 -3.96
CA VAL A 118 -12.24 3.94 -4.53
C VAL A 118 -12.80 4.88 -3.46
N LEU A 119 -12.76 6.16 -3.80
CA LEU A 119 -13.38 7.25 -3.06
C LEU A 119 -14.54 7.77 -3.92
N ALA A 120 -15.77 7.66 -3.42
CA ALA A 120 -16.94 8.19 -4.10
C ALA A 120 -17.30 9.56 -3.52
N LEU A 121 -17.73 10.47 -4.40
CA LEU A 121 -18.21 11.79 -4.07
C LEU A 121 -19.70 11.88 -4.41
N ASP A 122 -20.52 12.20 -3.41
CA ASP A 122 -21.93 12.57 -3.54
C ASP A 122 -22.20 13.81 -2.64
N SER A 123 -23.32 13.82 -1.91
CA SER A 123 -23.52 14.63 -0.70
C SER A 123 -22.31 14.70 0.25
N ALA A 124 -21.51 13.64 0.33
CA ALA A 124 -20.25 13.58 1.07
C ALA A 124 -19.20 12.74 0.31
N ALA A 125 -17.94 12.90 0.69
CA ALA A 125 -16.86 12.04 0.22
C ALA A 125 -16.74 10.80 1.14
N ALA A 126 -16.81 9.61 0.56
CA ALA A 126 -16.71 8.36 1.29
C ALA A 126 -15.77 7.36 0.60
N ARG A 127 -15.10 6.53 1.39
CA ARG A 127 -14.30 5.41 0.86
C ARG A 127 -15.21 4.20 0.70
N GLU A 128 -15.55 3.89 -0.55
CA GLU A 128 -16.38 2.74 -0.90
C GLU A 128 -15.54 1.45 -1.00
N LEU A 129 -14.32 1.54 -1.53
CA LEU A 129 -13.37 0.43 -1.54
C LEU A 129 -12.07 0.79 -0.83
N PRO A 130 -11.72 0.08 0.27
CA PRO A 130 -10.37 0.08 0.82
C PRO A 130 -9.35 -0.35 -0.23
N LEU A 131 -8.09 0.07 -0.02
CA LEU A 131 -6.99 -0.33 -0.89
C LEU A 131 -6.88 -1.86 -0.97
N THR A 132 -7.09 -2.41 -2.17
CA THR A 132 -7.16 -3.85 -2.43
C THR A 132 -6.47 -4.22 -3.73
N SER A 133 -5.88 -5.42 -3.80
CA SER A 133 -5.38 -6.04 -5.04
C SER A 133 -6.43 -6.95 -5.69
N ASP A 134 -7.63 -7.06 -5.11
CA ASP A 134 -8.74 -7.84 -5.66
C ASP A 134 -9.40 -7.06 -6.81
N LEU A 135 -9.01 -7.38 -8.04
CA LEU A 135 -9.54 -6.74 -9.24
C LEU A 135 -11.00 -7.09 -9.51
N ASP A 136 -11.48 -8.24 -9.01
CA ASP A 136 -12.88 -8.64 -9.15
C ASP A 136 -13.77 -7.77 -8.24
N ALA A 137 -13.29 -7.44 -7.03
CA ALA A 137 -13.97 -6.49 -6.16
C ALA A 137 -14.08 -5.09 -6.80
N VAL A 138 -13.01 -4.63 -7.46
CA VAL A 138 -13.01 -3.36 -8.21
C VAL A 138 -14.00 -3.43 -9.38
N ALA A 139 -13.99 -4.53 -10.15
CA ALA A 139 -14.90 -4.73 -11.27
C ALA A 139 -16.38 -4.76 -10.82
N ALA A 140 -16.66 -5.44 -9.71
CA ALA A 140 -18.00 -5.50 -9.12
C ALA A 140 -18.49 -4.10 -8.69
N TRP A 141 -17.62 -3.29 -8.08
CA TRP A 141 -17.95 -1.91 -7.72
C TRP A 141 -18.20 -1.03 -8.94
N ILE A 142 -17.39 -1.14 -9.99
CA ILE A 142 -17.61 -0.40 -11.25
C ILE A 142 -18.99 -0.78 -11.84
N GLY A 143 -19.34 -2.07 -11.84
CA GLY A 143 -20.63 -2.54 -12.34
C GLY A 143 -21.84 -2.06 -11.51
N SER A 144 -21.67 -1.93 -10.20
CA SER A 144 -22.71 -1.45 -9.28
C SER A 144 -22.77 0.07 -9.16
N LEU A 145 -21.86 0.82 -9.81
CA LEU A 145 -21.85 2.27 -9.78
C LEU A 145 -23.22 2.84 -10.22
N ARG A 146 -23.80 3.68 -9.37
CA ARG A 146 -25.05 4.42 -9.60
C ARG A 146 -24.87 5.85 -9.08
N GLN A 147 -25.70 6.76 -9.58
CA GLN A 147 -25.78 8.12 -9.07
C GLN A 147 -26.30 8.14 -7.63
N GLU A 148 -26.13 9.28 -6.96
CA GLU A 148 -26.71 9.55 -5.65
C GLU A 148 -28.25 9.56 -5.69
N LEU A 149 -28.89 9.26 -4.55
CA LEU A 149 -30.33 9.39 -4.43
C LEU A 149 -30.72 10.86 -4.56
N THR A 150 -31.65 11.17 -5.46
CA THR A 150 -32.11 12.55 -5.70
C THR A 150 -32.66 13.19 -4.42
N SER A 151 -33.33 12.41 -3.57
CA SER A 151 -33.88 12.87 -2.28
C SER A 151 -32.83 13.22 -1.22
N LYS A 152 -31.56 12.83 -1.44
CA LYS A 152 -30.44 13.09 -0.53
C LYS A 152 -29.42 14.09 -1.10
N SER A 153 -29.66 14.63 -2.29
CA SER A 153 -28.75 15.58 -2.91
C SER A 153 -28.75 16.89 -2.12
N THR A 154 -27.56 17.38 -1.78
CA THR A 154 -27.34 18.64 -1.04
C THR A 154 -26.38 19.56 -1.81
N GLY A 155 -26.45 19.50 -3.14
CA GLY A 155 -25.49 20.12 -4.05
C GLY A 155 -24.24 19.26 -4.28
N SER A 156 -23.32 19.75 -5.10
CA SER A 156 -22.07 19.11 -5.53
C SER A 156 -20.87 20.06 -5.35
N SER A 157 -19.70 19.52 -5.06
CA SER A 157 -18.40 20.23 -5.13
C SER A 157 -17.26 19.22 -5.04
N LEU A 158 -16.24 19.41 -5.89
CA LEU A 158 -15.02 18.61 -5.88
C LEU A 158 -14.24 18.73 -4.57
N GLU A 159 -14.26 19.92 -3.96
CA GLU A 159 -13.50 20.26 -2.75
C GLU A 159 -13.94 19.45 -1.54
N ARG A 160 -15.15 18.89 -1.53
CA ARG A 160 -15.59 17.93 -0.49
C ARG A 160 -14.71 16.69 -0.41
N ALA A 161 -14.06 16.32 -1.51
CA ALA A 161 -13.14 15.19 -1.54
C ALA A 161 -11.77 15.51 -0.93
N LEU A 162 -11.36 16.79 -0.89
CA LEU A 162 -10.02 17.19 -0.42
C LEU A 162 -9.69 16.64 0.97
N PRO A 163 -10.54 16.76 2.02
CA PRO A 163 -10.20 16.25 3.34
C PRO A 163 -10.00 14.73 3.40
N LEU A 164 -10.77 13.97 2.60
CA LEU A 164 -10.66 12.52 2.55
C LEU A 164 -9.45 12.07 1.72
N LEU A 165 -9.26 12.68 0.55
CA LEU A 165 -8.15 12.38 -0.34
C LEU A 165 -6.82 12.73 0.34
N SER A 166 -6.71 13.92 0.94
CA SER A 166 -5.51 14.36 1.67
C SER A 166 -5.13 13.38 2.77
N ARG A 167 -6.08 13.02 3.64
CA ARG A 167 -5.85 12.04 4.71
C ARG A 167 -5.49 10.66 4.18
N THR A 168 -6.02 10.28 3.02
CA THR A 168 -5.74 8.98 2.40
C THR A 168 -4.31 8.94 1.85
N LEU A 169 -3.92 9.94 1.06
CA LEU A 169 -2.60 10.02 0.43
C LEU A 169 -1.48 10.22 1.45
N VAL A 170 -1.68 11.09 2.45
CA VAL A 170 -0.69 11.30 3.53
C VAL A 170 -0.43 9.99 4.28
N LYS A 171 -1.48 9.29 4.71
CA LYS A 171 -1.33 8.00 5.42
C LYS A 171 -0.68 6.93 4.54
N ALA A 172 -0.97 6.93 3.24
CA ALA A 172 -0.35 6.01 2.31
C ALA A 172 1.15 6.30 2.16
N ALA A 173 1.52 7.57 2.02
CA ALA A 173 2.92 8.02 1.95
C ALA A 173 3.70 7.71 3.22
N GLU A 174 3.11 7.88 4.40
CA GLU A 174 3.72 7.52 5.69
C GLU A 174 3.91 6.01 5.82
N LYS A 175 2.91 5.22 5.41
CA LYS A 175 2.94 3.76 5.58
C LYS A 175 3.91 3.09 4.61
N GLN A 176 3.96 3.56 3.36
CA GLN A 176 4.75 2.94 2.32
C GLN A 176 5.34 4.00 1.37
N PRO A 177 6.40 4.73 1.80
CA PRO A 177 6.96 5.84 1.04
C PRO A 177 7.54 5.42 -0.32
N GLY A 178 7.81 4.12 -0.51
CA GLY A 178 8.34 3.51 -1.73
C GLY A 178 7.31 3.23 -2.84
N ASP A 179 6.02 3.47 -2.59
CA ASP A 179 4.97 3.19 -3.58
C ASP A 179 4.65 4.40 -4.45
N VAL A 180 4.41 4.12 -5.72
CA VAL A 180 3.88 5.06 -6.72
C VAL A 180 2.39 5.22 -6.50
N ARG A 181 1.95 6.47 -6.42
CA ARG A 181 0.54 6.83 -6.21
C ARG A 181 0.00 7.47 -7.47
N VAL A 182 -0.93 6.78 -8.10
CA VAL A 182 -1.64 7.27 -9.29
C VAL A 182 -3.03 7.70 -8.86
N VAL A 183 -3.43 8.92 -9.18
CA VAL A 183 -4.75 9.47 -8.81
C VAL A 183 -5.57 9.77 -10.06
N TYR A 184 -6.78 9.24 -10.11
CA TYR A 184 -7.77 9.61 -11.11
C TYR A 184 -8.93 10.33 -10.45
N LEU A 185 -9.27 11.51 -10.94
CA LEU A 185 -10.50 12.23 -10.60
C LEU A 185 -11.46 12.13 -11.78
N LEU A 186 -12.70 11.68 -11.57
CA LEU A 186 -13.72 11.52 -12.59
C LEU A 186 -14.94 12.33 -12.18
N SER A 187 -15.23 13.44 -12.85
CA SER A 187 -16.32 14.36 -12.48
C SER A 187 -16.72 15.27 -13.65
N ASP A 188 -17.86 15.94 -13.55
CA ASP A 188 -18.24 17.07 -14.40
C ASP A 188 -17.79 18.43 -13.82
N GLY A 189 -17.30 18.44 -12.58
CA GLY A 189 -16.73 19.59 -11.91
C GLY A 189 -17.72 20.67 -11.50
N GLU A 190 -19.01 20.49 -11.76
CA GLU A 190 -20.03 21.52 -11.55
C GLU A 190 -20.29 21.71 -10.05
N PRO A 191 -19.96 22.86 -9.46
CA PRO A 191 -20.31 23.13 -8.07
C PRO A 191 -21.74 23.66 -7.98
N THR A 192 -22.54 23.06 -7.09
CA THR A 192 -23.93 23.48 -6.83
C THR A 192 -24.22 23.72 -5.34
N ASP A 193 -23.17 23.90 -4.55
CA ASP A 193 -23.23 24.08 -3.09
C ASP A 193 -22.86 25.50 -2.63
N ASP A 194 -22.97 26.48 -3.54
CA ASP A 194 -22.65 27.89 -3.31
C ASP A 194 -21.22 28.12 -2.77
N GLY A 195 -20.30 27.20 -3.05
CA GLY A 195 -18.89 27.28 -2.63
C GLY A 195 -18.66 26.91 -1.16
N ALA A 196 -19.65 26.32 -0.48
CA ALA A 196 -19.55 25.94 0.92
C ALA A 196 -18.37 24.98 1.18
N ALA A 197 -18.22 23.94 0.37
CA ALA A 197 -17.13 22.98 0.52
C ALA A 197 -15.75 23.57 0.18
N ALA A 198 -15.67 24.46 -0.81
CA ALA A 198 -14.44 25.17 -1.12
C ALA A 198 -13.98 26.06 0.05
N GLN A 199 -14.91 26.77 0.68
CA GLN A 199 -14.64 27.58 1.86
C GLN A 199 -14.23 26.73 3.06
N GLU A 200 -14.87 25.57 3.28
CA GLU A 200 -14.49 24.62 4.34
C GLU A 200 -13.07 24.09 4.12
N ALA A 201 -12.75 23.62 2.91
CA ALA A 201 -11.43 23.13 2.56
C ALA A 201 -10.36 24.22 2.76
N ALA A 202 -10.62 25.44 2.29
CA ALA A 202 -9.72 26.58 2.47
C ALA A 202 -9.51 26.91 3.96
N SER A 203 -10.57 26.86 4.78
CA SER A 203 -10.47 27.11 6.23
C SER A 203 -9.65 26.04 6.98
N ALA A 204 -9.64 24.81 6.47
CA ALA A 204 -8.79 23.73 6.94
C ALA A 204 -7.37 23.79 6.38
N GLY A 205 -7.05 24.80 5.55
CA GLY A 205 -5.77 24.92 4.86
C GLY A 205 -5.53 23.82 3.84
N LEU A 206 -6.58 23.27 3.24
CA LEU A 206 -6.51 22.22 2.22
C LEU A 206 -6.68 22.82 0.82
N SER A 207 -5.89 22.33 -0.13
CA SER A 207 -6.00 22.66 -1.55
C SER A 207 -5.45 21.51 -2.39
N TRP A 208 -5.77 21.50 -3.69
CA TRP A 208 -5.26 20.51 -4.63
C TRP A 208 -3.72 20.52 -4.70
N GLN A 209 -3.10 21.72 -4.65
CA GLN A 209 -1.63 21.93 -4.67
C GLN A 209 -0.89 21.22 -3.54
N LEU A 210 -1.53 21.04 -2.38
CA LEU A 210 -0.89 20.34 -1.26
C LEU A 210 -0.72 18.84 -1.52
N LEU A 211 -1.43 18.30 -2.51
CA LEU A 211 -1.42 16.89 -2.85
C LEU A 211 -0.46 16.58 -3.99
N GLU A 212 -0.05 17.56 -4.80
CA GLU A 212 0.93 17.41 -5.88
C GLU A 212 2.16 16.58 -5.46
N PRO A 213 2.82 16.82 -4.31
CA PRO A 213 4.03 16.06 -3.93
C PRO A 213 3.75 14.60 -3.55
N LEU A 214 2.48 14.25 -3.34
CA LEU A 214 2.03 12.91 -2.95
C LEU A 214 1.53 12.09 -4.14
N VAL A 215 1.43 12.69 -5.33
CA VAL A 215 0.88 12.08 -6.53
C VAL A 215 1.96 11.99 -7.61
N ASP A 216 2.09 10.83 -8.22
CA ASP A 216 3.14 10.55 -9.20
C ASP A 216 2.61 10.48 -10.64
N GLY A 217 1.29 10.46 -10.79
CA GLY A 217 0.64 10.42 -12.08
C GLY A 217 -0.85 10.17 -11.99
N GLY A 218 -1.47 10.01 -13.15
CA GLY A 218 -2.92 9.87 -13.32
C GLY A 218 -3.51 11.01 -14.13
N ALA A 219 -4.79 11.29 -13.96
CA ALA A 219 -5.50 12.29 -14.74
C ALA A 219 -6.78 12.79 -14.06
N VAL A 220 -7.20 14.00 -14.44
CA VAL A 220 -8.55 14.50 -14.19
C VAL A 220 -9.37 14.28 -15.45
N LEU A 221 -10.42 13.47 -15.36
CA LEU A 221 -11.32 13.11 -16.43
C LEU A 221 -12.63 13.90 -16.28
N GLY A 222 -12.87 14.81 -17.21
CA GLY A 222 -14.04 15.69 -17.22
C GLY A 222 -15.17 15.14 -18.05
N TYR A 223 -16.37 14.97 -17.49
CA TYR A 223 -17.53 14.44 -18.21
C TYR A 223 -18.60 15.49 -18.46
N GLY A 224 -19.23 15.43 -19.63
CA GLY A 224 -20.33 16.32 -20.01
C GLY A 224 -19.96 17.34 -21.07
N THR A 225 -20.91 18.22 -21.37
CA THR A 225 -20.79 19.23 -22.43
C THR A 225 -21.17 20.62 -21.94
N SER A 226 -20.75 21.65 -22.67
CA SER A 226 -21.13 23.04 -22.39
C SER A 226 -22.61 23.33 -22.64
N GLN A 227 -23.28 22.54 -23.49
CA GLN A 227 -24.73 22.59 -23.67
C GLN A 227 -25.45 21.99 -22.46
N GLY A 228 -24.86 20.97 -21.86
CA GLY A 228 -25.37 20.25 -20.71
C GLY A 228 -26.39 19.18 -21.08
N GLY A 229 -26.72 18.36 -20.09
CA GLY A 229 -27.67 17.26 -20.23
C GLY A 229 -28.72 17.28 -19.13
N LYS A 230 -29.91 16.75 -19.44
CA LYS A 230 -30.97 16.53 -18.45
C LYS A 230 -30.63 15.29 -17.62
N MET A 231 -31.01 15.29 -16.35
CA MET A 231 -30.66 14.25 -15.38
C MET A 231 -31.91 13.50 -14.92
N ARG A 232 -31.88 12.16 -14.96
CA ARG A 232 -32.97 11.32 -14.45
C ARG A 232 -33.00 11.30 -12.93
N GLU A 233 -34.19 11.32 -12.35
CA GLU A 233 -34.37 11.09 -10.90
C GLU A 233 -33.97 9.66 -10.53
N PHE A 234 -33.31 9.52 -9.38
CA PHE A 234 -32.95 8.22 -8.80
C PHE A 234 -33.51 8.08 -7.38
N ASP A 235 -34.34 7.06 -7.21
CA ASP A 235 -35.03 6.72 -5.96
C ASP A 235 -34.42 5.51 -5.23
N GLY A 236 -33.35 4.92 -5.78
CA GLY A 236 -32.72 3.71 -5.24
C GLY A 236 -33.21 2.40 -5.84
N THR A 237 -34.11 2.44 -6.83
CA THR A 237 -34.61 1.24 -7.53
C THR A 237 -33.96 1.05 -8.90
N ASP A 238 -33.95 -0.19 -9.40
CA ASP A 238 -33.42 -0.50 -10.75
C ASP A 238 -34.26 0.12 -11.88
N SER A 239 -35.48 0.57 -11.59
CA SER A 239 -36.36 1.25 -12.55
C SER A 239 -36.09 2.75 -12.69
N SER A 240 -35.19 3.33 -11.90
CA SER A 240 -34.89 4.76 -11.90
C SER A 240 -33.40 5.07 -12.12
N GLY A 241 -33.08 6.36 -12.27
CA GLY A 241 -31.73 6.87 -12.46
C GLY A 241 -31.23 6.83 -13.90
N ALA A 242 -29.92 7.02 -14.07
CA ALA A 242 -29.22 7.12 -15.34
C ALA A 242 -29.56 5.97 -16.29
N GLY A 243 -30.04 6.31 -17.50
CA GLY A 243 -30.40 5.33 -18.53
C GLY A 243 -31.78 4.69 -18.36
N SER A 244 -32.55 5.09 -17.34
CA SER A 244 -33.94 4.66 -17.14
C SER A 244 -34.95 5.58 -17.84
N GLN A 245 -36.24 5.29 -17.65
CA GLN A 245 -37.35 6.14 -18.10
C GLN A 245 -37.95 6.97 -16.94
N ALA A 246 -37.23 7.10 -15.82
CA ALA A 246 -37.64 7.96 -14.71
C ALA A 246 -37.85 9.42 -15.17
N PRO A 247 -38.68 10.20 -14.47
CA PRO A 247 -38.78 11.63 -14.73
C PRO A 247 -37.42 12.31 -14.59
N TYR A 248 -37.25 13.45 -15.27
CA TYR A 248 -36.09 14.29 -15.09
C TYR A 248 -36.20 15.09 -13.79
N ILE A 249 -35.06 15.27 -13.12
CA ILE A 249 -34.91 16.15 -11.97
C ILE A 249 -35.35 17.55 -12.40
N LYS A 250 -36.21 18.19 -11.60
CA LYS A 250 -36.69 19.55 -11.86
C LYS A 250 -35.79 20.58 -11.19
N ASP A 251 -35.56 21.69 -11.89
CA ASP A 251 -34.96 22.87 -11.30
C ASP A 251 -35.96 23.49 -10.29
N GLY A 252 -35.52 23.68 -9.05
CA GLY A 252 -36.36 24.18 -7.96
C GLY A 252 -36.81 25.64 -8.13
N VAL A 253 -36.14 26.42 -8.99
CA VAL A 253 -36.48 27.83 -9.26
C VAL A 253 -37.45 27.93 -10.43
N THR A 254 -37.16 27.26 -11.54
CA THR A 254 -37.95 27.38 -12.78
C THR A 254 -39.08 26.36 -12.89
N GLY A 255 -38.95 25.20 -12.25
CA GLY A 255 -39.86 24.06 -12.40
C GLY A 255 -39.68 23.29 -13.72
N GLU A 256 -38.74 23.71 -14.57
CA GLU A 256 -38.38 23.01 -15.80
C GLU A 256 -37.43 21.84 -15.51
N ASP A 257 -37.10 21.04 -16.54
CA ASP A 257 -36.09 19.98 -16.39
C ASP A 257 -34.73 20.63 -16.10
N GLY A 258 -34.09 20.21 -15.01
CA GLY A 258 -32.74 20.64 -14.67
C GLY A 258 -31.73 20.18 -15.70
N VAL A 259 -30.79 21.08 -16.05
CA VAL A 259 -29.71 20.82 -17.01
C VAL A 259 -28.38 21.03 -16.31
N SER A 260 -27.57 19.96 -16.22
CA SER A 260 -26.22 20.04 -15.67
C SER A 260 -25.20 20.30 -16.78
N LYS A 261 -24.23 21.17 -16.52
CA LYS A 261 -23.15 21.50 -17.46
C LYS A 261 -21.80 21.22 -16.85
N ILE A 262 -20.87 20.76 -17.69
CA ILE A 262 -19.49 20.58 -17.25
C ILE A 262 -18.85 21.93 -16.90
N ASP A 263 -18.13 21.99 -15.77
CA ASP A 263 -17.23 23.09 -15.43
C ASP A 263 -15.78 22.67 -15.70
N GLU A 264 -15.35 22.89 -16.94
CA GLU A 264 -13.96 22.60 -17.36
C GLU A 264 -12.95 23.45 -16.59
N SER A 265 -13.33 24.63 -16.11
CA SER A 265 -12.41 25.53 -15.40
C SER A 265 -12.09 24.99 -14.00
N ALA A 266 -13.10 24.48 -13.29
CA ALA A 266 -12.92 23.81 -12.00
C ALA A 266 -12.07 22.53 -12.15
N LEU A 267 -12.35 21.73 -13.18
CA LEU A 267 -11.60 20.50 -13.45
C LEU A 267 -10.14 20.79 -13.83
N GLN A 268 -9.89 21.81 -14.65
CA GLN A 268 -8.53 22.25 -14.99
C GLN A 268 -7.80 22.75 -13.75
N ALA A 269 -8.45 23.52 -12.87
CA ALA A 269 -7.85 23.99 -11.62
C ALA A 269 -7.47 22.83 -10.67
N ALA A 270 -8.31 21.79 -10.58
CA ALA A 270 -7.98 20.57 -9.84
C ALA A 270 -6.81 19.80 -10.47
N ALA A 271 -6.78 19.70 -11.81
CA ALA A 271 -5.70 19.05 -12.54
C ALA A 271 -4.35 19.76 -12.34
N ASP A 272 -4.33 21.08 -12.53
CA ASP A 272 -3.16 21.93 -12.33
C ASP A 272 -2.67 21.85 -10.87
N GLY A 273 -3.61 21.86 -9.91
CA GLY A 273 -3.28 21.71 -8.50
C GLY A 273 -2.70 20.34 -8.16
N LEU A 274 -3.10 19.27 -8.83
CA LEU A 274 -2.53 17.94 -8.61
C LEU A 274 -1.27 17.66 -9.44
N GLY A 275 -0.87 18.56 -10.33
CA GLY A 275 0.18 18.31 -11.32
C GLY A 275 -0.22 17.24 -12.35
N LEU A 276 -1.52 17.06 -12.59
CA LEU A 276 -2.07 16.03 -13.47
C LEU A 276 -2.55 16.62 -14.80
N ARG A 277 -2.67 15.77 -15.81
CA ARG A 277 -3.31 16.13 -17.07
C ARG A 277 -4.84 16.15 -16.90
N TYR A 278 -5.47 17.18 -17.45
CA TYR A 278 -6.90 17.21 -17.71
C TYR A 278 -7.23 16.54 -19.06
N VAL A 279 -8.27 15.70 -19.09
CA VAL A 279 -8.79 15.05 -20.29
C VAL A 279 -10.30 15.18 -20.32
N HIS A 280 -10.83 15.87 -21.33
CA HIS A 280 -12.27 15.96 -21.56
C HIS A 280 -12.82 14.66 -22.17
N ARG A 281 -13.91 14.15 -21.61
CA ARG A 281 -14.55 12.86 -21.90
C ARG A 281 -15.98 13.07 -22.36
N SER A 282 -16.14 13.33 -23.66
CA SER A 282 -17.45 13.50 -24.31
C SER A 282 -17.93 12.27 -25.09
N ALA A 283 -17.03 11.32 -25.39
CA ALA A 283 -17.32 10.11 -26.16
C ALA A 283 -16.37 8.96 -25.77
N PRO A 284 -16.68 7.71 -26.18
CA PRO A 284 -15.80 6.56 -26.00
C PRO A 284 -14.43 6.71 -26.68
N GLY A 285 -13.42 6.01 -26.16
CA GLY A 285 -12.08 5.92 -26.75
C GLY A 285 -11.08 6.96 -26.24
N GLY A 286 -9.86 6.98 -26.80
CA GLY A 286 -8.80 7.87 -26.34
C GLY A 286 -8.27 7.54 -24.94
N THR A 287 -8.44 6.31 -24.47
CA THR A 287 -8.08 5.90 -23.11
C THR A 287 -6.57 5.89 -22.89
N GLU A 288 -5.78 5.75 -23.96
CA GLU A 288 -4.33 5.86 -23.97
C GLU A 288 -3.83 7.21 -23.41
N ALA A 289 -4.61 8.28 -23.53
CA ALA A 289 -4.24 9.61 -23.06
C ALA A 289 -4.05 9.71 -21.54
N PHE A 290 -4.65 8.78 -20.78
CA PHE A 290 -4.61 8.76 -19.31
C PHE A 290 -4.20 7.41 -18.71
N THR A 291 -4.16 6.33 -19.51
CA THR A 291 -3.73 4.99 -19.03
C THR A 291 -2.23 4.74 -19.20
N GLN A 292 -1.56 5.45 -20.11
CA GLN A 292 -0.11 5.33 -20.33
C GLN A 292 0.68 6.19 -19.35
N VAL A 293 0.51 5.94 -18.06
CA VAL A 293 1.30 6.61 -17.01
C VAL A 293 2.69 5.97 -16.96
N ASP A 294 3.76 6.77 -17.02
CA ASP A 294 5.14 6.28 -16.91
C ASP A 294 5.49 5.94 -15.45
N VAL A 295 4.96 4.82 -14.99
CA VAL A 295 5.23 4.27 -13.66
C VAL A 295 6.72 3.97 -13.48
N GLN A 296 7.46 3.63 -14.54
CA GLN A 296 8.88 3.30 -14.43
C GLN A 296 9.75 4.53 -14.19
N ALA A 297 9.40 5.69 -14.76
CA ALA A 297 10.01 6.97 -14.41
C ALA A 297 9.72 7.34 -12.94
N ALA A 298 8.47 7.20 -12.50
CA ALA A 298 8.08 7.46 -11.10
C ALA A 298 8.81 6.54 -10.10
N LEU A 299 9.08 5.29 -10.48
CA LEU A 299 9.90 4.37 -9.70
C LEU A 299 11.40 4.67 -9.75
N GLY A 300 11.86 5.37 -10.79
CA GLY A 300 13.25 5.74 -11.02
C GLY A 300 13.74 6.91 -10.16
N ASP A 301 12.84 7.76 -9.65
CA ASP A 301 13.15 8.98 -8.88
C ASP A 301 13.56 8.70 -7.41
N GLY A 302 14.34 7.64 -7.18
CA GLY A 302 14.83 7.25 -5.84
C GLY A 302 13.81 6.50 -4.98
N ARG A 303 12.56 6.34 -5.43
CA ARG A 303 11.53 5.60 -4.70
C ARG A 303 11.68 4.07 -4.76
N ARG A 304 12.56 3.56 -5.65
CA ARG A 304 13.10 2.18 -5.65
C ARG A 304 13.88 1.80 -4.38
N ASP A 305 14.28 2.75 -3.55
CA ASP A 305 15.15 2.49 -2.38
C ASP A 305 14.39 2.13 -1.09
N SER A 306 13.21 1.50 -1.19
CA SER A 306 12.69 0.69 -0.07
C SER A 306 13.49 -0.61 0.04
N ARG A 307 14.74 -0.49 0.51
CA ARG A 307 15.59 -1.61 0.93
C ARG A 307 14.94 -2.31 2.11
N HIS A 308 14.07 -3.27 1.84
CA HIS A 308 13.61 -4.23 2.84
C HIS A 308 14.80 -5.08 3.27
N GLN A 309 15.34 -4.80 4.46
CA GLN A 309 16.41 -5.59 5.05
C GLN A 309 15.82 -6.83 5.70
N ARG A 310 16.04 -8.01 5.11
CA ARG A 310 15.65 -9.28 5.71
C ARG A 310 16.85 -9.89 6.42
N TYR A 311 16.66 -10.26 7.69
CA TYR A 311 17.65 -11.00 8.46
C TYR A 311 17.85 -12.40 7.85
N VAL A 312 19.04 -12.70 7.33
CA VAL A 312 19.37 -14.02 6.79
C VAL A 312 20.10 -14.82 7.88
N VAL A 313 19.39 -15.09 8.97
CA VAL A 313 19.93 -15.83 10.13
C VAL A 313 19.79 -17.34 10.02
N TRP A 314 18.97 -17.85 9.09
CA TRP A 314 18.65 -19.28 8.98
C TRP A 314 19.86 -20.20 8.68
N PRO A 315 20.85 -19.85 7.82
CA PRO A 315 22.01 -20.72 7.59
C PRO A 315 22.90 -20.81 8.84
N LEU A 316 23.04 -19.69 9.55
CA LEU A 316 23.76 -19.62 10.82
C LEU A 316 23.03 -20.41 11.93
N GLY A 317 21.70 -20.38 11.94
CA GLY A 317 20.88 -21.22 12.83
C GLY A 317 21.09 -22.72 12.60
N LEU A 318 21.14 -23.17 11.34
CA LEU A 318 21.45 -24.57 11.01
C LEU A 318 22.85 -24.98 11.45
N LEU A 319 23.85 -24.11 11.24
CA LEU A 319 25.22 -24.34 11.71
C LEU A 319 25.30 -24.42 13.24
N ALA A 320 24.60 -23.54 13.96
CA ALA A 320 24.52 -23.57 15.42
C ALA A 320 23.89 -24.88 15.93
N CYS A 321 22.79 -25.34 15.33
CA CYS A 321 22.18 -26.63 15.64
C CYS A 321 23.13 -27.81 15.42
N GLY A 322 23.87 -27.83 14.30
CA GLY A 322 24.89 -28.85 14.03
C GLY A 322 26.02 -28.87 15.05
N LEU A 323 26.49 -27.71 15.48
CA LEU A 323 27.55 -27.61 16.50
C LEU A 323 27.06 -28.00 17.90
N LEU A 324 25.83 -27.63 18.27
CA LEU A 324 25.22 -28.00 19.55
C LEU A 324 24.98 -29.52 19.67
N THR A 325 24.45 -30.14 18.62
CA THR A 325 24.29 -31.60 18.58
C THR A 325 25.62 -32.33 18.69
N TRP A 326 26.69 -31.80 18.10
CA TRP A 326 28.04 -32.34 18.26
C TRP A 326 28.59 -32.15 19.68
N GLU A 327 28.36 -31.01 20.35
CA GLU A 327 28.70 -30.82 21.76
C GLU A 327 28.03 -31.86 22.65
N VAL A 328 26.70 -32.02 22.53
CA VAL A 328 25.92 -33.00 23.30
C VAL A 328 26.44 -34.43 23.07
N ALA A 329 26.70 -34.83 21.82
CA ALA A 329 27.23 -36.15 21.51
C ALA A 329 28.63 -36.39 22.10
N ALA A 330 29.48 -35.36 22.15
CA ALA A 330 30.81 -35.47 22.76
C ALA A 330 30.76 -35.53 24.28
N LEU A 331 29.86 -34.79 24.92
CA LEU A 331 29.60 -34.85 26.35
C LEU A 331 29.10 -36.25 26.75
N ALA A 332 28.10 -36.78 26.03
CA ALA A 332 27.60 -38.14 26.25
C ALA A 332 28.71 -39.21 26.09
N ARG A 333 29.60 -39.06 25.11
CA ARG A 333 30.78 -39.96 24.93
C ARG A 333 31.84 -39.79 26.00
N ALA A 334 31.97 -38.63 26.62
CA ALA A 334 32.89 -38.40 27.74
C ALA A 334 32.33 -39.02 29.02
N GLU A 335 31.04 -38.83 29.28
CA GLU A 335 30.33 -39.42 30.41
C GLU A 335 30.29 -40.96 30.35
N GLY A 336 30.04 -41.52 29.15
CA GLY A 336 30.10 -42.96 28.91
C GLY A 336 31.50 -43.58 29.09
N ARG A 337 32.57 -42.77 29.02
CA ARG A 337 33.94 -43.23 29.32
C ARG A 337 34.22 -43.21 30.83
N LEU A 338 33.65 -42.25 31.56
CA LEU A 338 33.76 -42.17 33.02
C LEU A 338 32.96 -43.28 33.71
N SER A 339 31.77 -43.61 33.22
CA SER A 339 30.96 -44.71 33.76
C SER A 339 31.54 -46.09 33.50
N ARG A 340 32.42 -46.26 32.50
CA ARG A 340 33.20 -47.49 32.27
C ARG A 340 34.44 -47.63 33.17
N LEU A 341 34.83 -46.55 33.86
CA LEU A 341 35.96 -46.52 34.79
C LEU A 341 35.52 -46.53 36.26
N ALA A 342 34.22 -46.43 36.54
CA ALA A 342 33.67 -46.58 37.88
C ALA A 342 33.63 -48.08 38.24
N PRO A 343 34.32 -48.55 39.30
CA PRO A 343 34.21 -49.93 39.76
C PRO A 343 32.80 -50.18 40.28
N SER A 344 32.18 -51.28 39.86
CA SER A 344 30.93 -51.75 40.44
C SER A 344 31.15 -52.11 41.92
N THR A 345 30.72 -51.26 42.85
CA THR A 345 30.57 -51.65 44.25
C THR A 345 29.33 -52.54 44.35
N ARG A 346 29.49 -53.84 44.07
CA ARG A 346 28.58 -54.87 44.60
C ARG A 346 29.06 -55.20 46.02
N SER A 347 28.25 -54.88 47.03
CA SER A 347 28.33 -55.55 48.32
C SER A 347 27.33 -56.72 48.34
N PRO A 348 27.69 -57.87 48.97
CA PRO A 348 26.96 -59.12 48.85
C PRO A 348 25.76 -59.21 49.78
N GLN A 349 24.87 -60.14 49.45
CA GLN A 349 23.71 -60.56 50.23
C GLN A 349 24.11 -61.04 51.63
N SER A 350 23.25 -60.73 52.62
CA SER A 350 23.02 -61.56 53.80
C SER A 350 21.52 -61.75 53.95
#